data_AF-A0A6I9PX91-F1
#
_entry.id   AF-A0A6I9PX91-F1
#
_cell.length_a   1.000
_cell.length_b   1.000
_cell.length_c   1.000
_cell.angle_alpha   90.00
_cell.angle_beta   90.00
_cell.angle_gamma   90.00
#
_symmetry.space_group_name_H-M   'P 1'
#
loop_
_entity.id
_entity.type
_entity.pdbx_description
1 polymer ?
#
loop_
_entity_poly.entity_id
_entity_poly.type
_entity_poly.pdbx_seq_one_letter_code
_entity_poly.pdbx_strand_id
1 'polypeptide(L)'
;MTDKQGTPDQLPAEKGQGGAGVTYQLAVFEFENFRGKKVEFSGECKDVMEKMQKVGSIIVESGPWVGYERPGFAGAQFVLEKGEYPRWSTWTNCLDSYSLSSFKLLKVDSADHKLHLFENAVFEGRMMEIVDDDVPSIWAYGFQDRVASAKAINGTWVGYMYPGYRGPQYVFEHGDFKHWNDWGANAPQIQSVRRVRDMQWHKRGCYIATTPTPPNPAPAPAPAPCPQSKPNP
;
A
#
# COMPACT_ATOMS: atom_id res chain seq x y z
N MET A 1 -39.32 44.06 22.02
CA MET A 1 -37.92 43.74 22.39
C MET A 1 -37.95 42.74 23.52
N THR A 2 -37.71 41.47 23.18
CA THR A 2 -37.16 40.44 24.08
C THR A 2 -36.86 39.24 23.19
N ASP A 3 -35.63 39.20 22.71
CA ASP A 3 -35.02 38.07 22.03
C ASP A 3 -34.89 36.88 23.00
N LYS A 4 -35.30 35.70 22.57
CA LYS A 4 -34.86 34.43 23.14
C LYS A 4 -34.29 33.58 22.02
N GLN A 5 -32.96 33.56 21.98
CA GLN A 5 -32.12 32.73 21.14
C GLN A 5 -32.41 31.24 21.44
N GLY A 6 -32.86 30.50 20.44
CA GLY A 6 -32.94 29.04 20.49
C GLY A 6 -31.59 28.44 20.12
N THR A 7 -31.06 27.59 20.99
CA THR A 7 -29.88 26.75 20.78
C THR A 7 -30.14 25.76 19.64
N PRO A 8 -29.24 25.55 18.66
CA PRO A 8 -29.43 24.50 17.67
C PRO A 8 -29.05 23.14 18.27
N ASP A 9 -29.99 22.20 18.22
CA ASP A 9 -29.84 20.79 18.55
C ASP A 9 -28.68 20.16 17.76
N GLN A 10 -27.66 19.72 18.47
CA GLN A 10 -26.52 19.03 17.91
C GLN A 10 -26.86 17.53 17.88
N LEU A 11 -27.28 17.05 16.71
CA LEU A 11 -27.48 15.61 16.46
C LEU A 11 -26.15 14.86 16.70
N PRO A 12 -26.14 13.77 17.49
CA PRO A 12 -24.92 13.03 17.76
C PRO A 12 -24.48 12.27 16.52
N ALA A 13 -23.19 12.41 16.19
CA ALA A 13 -22.51 11.65 15.16
C ALA A 13 -22.73 10.14 15.37
N GLU A 14 -23.24 9.49 14.33
CA GLU A 14 -23.41 8.05 14.25
C GLU A 14 -22.03 7.39 14.40
N LYS A 15 -21.80 6.72 15.53
CA LYS A 15 -20.62 5.90 15.76
C LYS A 15 -20.70 4.67 14.86
N GLY A 16 -19.96 4.69 13.76
CA GLY A 16 -19.67 3.48 12.99
C GLY A 16 -19.05 2.42 13.90
N GLN A 17 -19.73 1.28 14.01
CA GLN A 17 -19.24 0.09 14.69
C GLN A 17 -18.07 -0.50 13.89
N GLY A 18 -16.85 -0.31 14.37
CA GLY A 18 -15.66 -1.05 13.97
C GLY A 18 -15.00 -1.65 15.21
N GLY A 19 -14.78 -2.96 15.21
CA GLY A 19 -14.10 -3.66 16.29
C GLY A 19 -12.67 -3.14 16.52
N ALA A 20 -12.28 -3.08 17.79
CA ALA A 20 -10.91 -2.93 18.30
C ALA A 20 -9.88 -2.17 17.40
N GLY A 21 -9.88 -0.84 17.47
CA GLY A 21 -8.66 -0.05 17.73
C GLY A 21 -7.58 0.09 16.65
N VAL A 22 -7.79 -0.31 15.40
CA VAL A 22 -6.80 -0.01 14.34
C VAL A 22 -6.90 1.46 13.94
N THR A 23 -5.93 2.26 14.39
CA THR A 23 -5.81 3.67 13.97
C THR A 23 -4.97 3.70 12.70
N TYR A 24 -5.51 4.24 11.61
CA TYR A 24 -4.77 4.46 10.38
C TYR A 24 -4.05 5.80 10.43
N GLN A 25 -2.82 5.84 9.91
CA GLN A 25 -2.00 7.04 9.96
C GLN A 25 -1.04 7.13 8.77
N LEU A 26 -1.15 8.24 8.05
CA LEU A 26 -0.33 8.62 6.90
C LEU A 26 0.21 10.02 7.13
N ALA A 27 1.53 10.21 6.98
CA ALA A 27 2.16 11.51 6.98
C ALA A 27 2.69 11.83 5.57
N VAL A 28 2.39 13.02 5.08
CA VAL A 28 2.96 13.55 3.83
C VAL A 28 3.86 14.74 4.14
N PHE A 29 4.92 14.87 3.33
CA PHE A 29 5.94 15.90 3.47
C PHE A 29 6.11 16.65 2.15
N GLU A 30 6.46 17.93 2.25
CA GLU A 30 6.57 18.83 1.09
C GLU A 30 7.73 18.44 0.16
N PHE A 31 8.84 18.01 0.76
CA PHE A 31 10.06 17.70 0.06
C PHE A 31 10.41 16.21 0.18
N GLU A 32 11.31 15.76 -0.69
CA GLU A 32 11.91 14.42 -0.58
C GLU A 32 12.66 14.25 0.76
N ASN A 33 12.80 13.01 1.21
CA ASN A 33 13.51 12.60 2.43
C ASN A 33 12.93 13.21 3.72
N PHE A 34 11.60 13.30 3.80
CA PHE A 34 10.83 13.66 4.99
C PHE A 34 11.12 15.07 5.53
N ARG A 35 11.25 16.04 4.60
CA ARG A 35 11.58 17.44 4.90
C ARG A 35 10.45 18.40 4.53
N GLY A 36 10.54 19.61 5.07
CA GLY A 36 9.56 20.68 4.83
C GLY A 36 8.35 20.55 5.74
N LYS A 37 7.21 21.13 5.31
CA LYS A 37 5.95 21.00 6.05
C LYS A 37 5.55 19.53 6.16
N LYS A 38 5.09 19.10 7.35
CA LYS A 38 4.50 17.78 7.60
C LYS A 38 2.99 17.94 7.78
N VAL A 39 2.19 17.08 7.15
CA VAL A 39 0.74 16.99 7.38
C VAL A 39 0.37 15.52 7.62
N GLU A 40 -0.36 15.28 8.71
CA GLU A 40 -0.81 13.93 9.11
C GLU A 40 -2.29 13.73 8.80
N PHE A 41 -2.64 12.50 8.43
CA PHE A 41 -3.97 12.09 8.04
C PHE A 41 -4.33 10.77 8.70
N SER A 42 -5.54 10.70 9.26
CA SER A 42 -6.15 9.49 9.80
C SER A 42 -7.39 9.02 9.01
N GLY A 43 -7.72 9.74 7.93
CA GLY A 43 -8.83 9.43 7.04
C GLY A 43 -8.54 9.87 5.61
N GLU A 44 -9.50 9.64 4.72
CA GLU A 44 -9.36 9.97 3.30
C GLU A 44 -9.15 11.47 3.04
N CYS A 45 -8.43 11.78 1.97
CA CYS A 45 -8.21 13.14 1.48
C CYS A 45 -8.47 13.19 -0.02
N LYS A 46 -9.48 13.96 -0.43
CA LYS A 46 -9.89 14.11 -1.84
C LYS A 46 -9.02 15.11 -2.60
N ASP A 47 -8.38 16.04 -1.91
CA ASP A 47 -7.44 16.97 -2.51
C ASP A 47 -6.36 17.38 -1.49
N VAL A 48 -5.14 16.89 -1.70
CA VAL A 48 -3.97 17.21 -0.87
C VAL A 48 -3.51 18.65 -1.10
N MET A 49 -3.82 19.21 -2.28
CA MET A 49 -3.36 20.53 -2.71
C MET A 49 -3.95 21.66 -1.86
N GLU A 50 -5.11 21.43 -1.23
CA GLU A 50 -5.72 22.34 -0.26
C GLU A 50 -4.86 22.55 0.98
N LYS A 51 -4.02 21.57 1.33
CA LYS A 51 -3.18 21.60 2.55
C LYS A 51 -1.70 21.81 2.24
N MET A 52 -1.24 21.48 1.04
CA MET A 52 0.17 21.44 0.67
C MET A 52 0.35 21.59 -0.84
N GLN A 53 1.34 22.37 -1.29
CA GLN A 53 1.55 22.62 -2.73
C GLN A 53 2.06 21.40 -3.51
N LYS A 54 2.76 20.47 -2.86
CA LYS A 54 3.30 19.26 -3.49
C LYS A 54 3.65 18.22 -2.44
N VAL A 55 3.45 16.95 -2.77
CA VAL A 55 3.95 15.83 -1.96
C VAL A 55 5.33 15.39 -2.47
N GLY A 56 6.34 15.52 -1.62
CA GLY A 56 7.72 15.11 -1.91
C GLY A 56 8.11 13.76 -1.29
N SER A 57 7.59 13.44 -0.11
CA SER A 57 7.81 12.13 0.56
C SER A 57 6.63 11.74 1.45
N ILE A 58 6.52 10.45 1.77
CA ILE A 58 5.39 9.86 2.51
C ILE A 58 5.92 8.89 3.58
N ILE A 59 5.33 8.91 4.77
CA ILE A 59 5.49 7.87 5.78
C ILE A 59 4.10 7.28 6.07
N VAL A 60 3.95 5.98 5.86
CA VAL A 60 2.75 5.24 6.27
C VAL A 60 3.08 4.57 7.61
N GLU A 61 2.53 5.09 8.70
CA GLU A 61 2.72 4.51 10.03
C GLU A 61 1.77 3.33 10.25
N SER A 62 0.54 3.46 9.74
CA SER A 62 -0.52 2.44 9.78
C SER A 62 -1.38 2.55 8.52
N GLY A 63 -1.55 1.44 7.80
CA GLY A 63 -2.19 1.38 6.49
C GLY A 63 -2.90 0.03 6.28
N PRO A 64 -3.01 -0.46 5.04
CA PRO A 64 -2.56 0.16 3.79
C PRO A 64 -3.47 1.30 3.30
N TRP A 65 -2.91 2.16 2.46
CA TRP A 65 -3.62 3.24 1.77
C TRP A 65 -3.53 3.03 0.26
N VAL A 66 -4.47 3.63 -0.48
CA VAL A 66 -4.34 3.81 -1.92
C VAL A 66 -4.27 5.30 -2.23
N GLY A 67 -3.16 5.70 -2.85
CA GLY A 67 -2.92 7.04 -3.37
C GLY A 67 -3.31 7.14 -4.84
N TYR A 68 -3.65 8.35 -5.26
CA TYR A 68 -4.08 8.66 -6.62
C TYR A 68 -3.35 9.88 -7.16
N GLU A 69 -3.06 9.83 -8.45
CA GLU A 69 -2.41 10.90 -9.20
C GLU A 69 -3.21 12.21 -9.16
N ARG A 70 -4.54 12.14 -9.32
CA ARG A 70 -5.43 13.32 -9.42
C ARG A 70 -6.34 13.44 -8.19
N PRO A 71 -6.89 14.65 -7.93
CA PRO A 71 -7.91 14.83 -6.91
C PRO A 71 -9.15 13.94 -7.15
N GLY A 72 -9.91 13.67 -6.10
CA GLY A 72 -11.16 12.90 -6.17
C GLY A 72 -10.98 11.41 -6.46
N PHE A 73 -9.84 10.82 -6.08
CA PHE A 73 -9.52 9.40 -6.26
C PHE A 73 -9.45 8.95 -7.72
N ALA A 74 -8.82 9.78 -8.57
CA ALA A 74 -8.75 9.55 -10.01
C ALA A 74 -7.31 9.44 -10.54
N GLY A 75 -7.16 8.79 -11.70
CA GLY A 75 -5.87 8.63 -12.37
C GLY A 75 -5.09 7.40 -11.90
N ALA A 76 -3.77 7.45 -12.06
CA ALA A 76 -2.92 6.33 -11.65
C ALA A 76 -3.05 6.05 -10.14
N GLN A 77 -3.03 4.77 -9.78
CA GLN A 77 -3.19 4.30 -8.40
C GLN A 77 -1.84 3.84 -7.84
N PHE A 78 -1.62 4.06 -6.55
CA PHE A 78 -0.42 3.65 -5.83
C PHE A 78 -0.81 3.00 -4.52
N VAL A 79 -0.44 1.72 -4.33
CA VAL A 79 -0.65 1.06 -3.04
C VAL A 79 0.48 1.45 -2.08
N LEU A 80 0.10 2.05 -0.97
CA LEU A 80 0.97 2.58 0.07
C LEU A 80 0.83 1.69 1.31
N GLU A 81 1.68 0.68 1.39
CA GLU A 81 1.80 -0.17 2.57
C GLU A 81 2.57 0.57 3.66
N LYS A 82 2.53 0.05 4.91
CA LYS A 82 3.34 0.61 6.00
C LYS A 82 4.80 0.79 5.53
N GLY A 83 5.43 1.91 5.86
CA GLY A 83 6.83 2.14 5.51
C GLY A 83 7.14 3.58 5.13
N GLU A 84 8.40 3.76 4.72
CA GLU A 84 8.98 5.04 4.36
C GLU A 84 9.17 5.13 2.84
N TYR A 85 8.62 6.19 2.26
CA TYR A 85 8.70 6.51 0.84
C TYR A 85 9.40 7.86 0.67
N PRO A 86 10.74 7.89 0.61
CA PRO A 86 11.52 9.13 0.64
C PRO A 86 11.37 9.99 -0.62
N ARG A 87 10.81 9.46 -1.69
CA ARG A 87 10.56 10.20 -2.93
C ARG A 87 9.47 9.57 -3.79
N TRP A 88 9.00 10.32 -4.79
CA TRP A 88 7.92 9.86 -5.67
C TRP A 88 8.15 8.50 -6.33
N SER A 89 9.38 8.25 -6.79
CA SER A 89 9.74 6.99 -7.47
C SER A 89 9.74 5.76 -6.55
N THR A 90 9.46 5.91 -5.26
CA THR A 90 9.39 4.79 -4.29
C THR A 90 7.97 4.28 -4.07
N TRP A 91 6.93 5.08 -4.36
CA TRP A 91 5.53 4.64 -4.28
C TRP A 91 4.92 4.28 -5.64
N THR A 92 5.50 4.79 -6.73
CA THR A 92 5.04 4.51 -8.10
C THR A 92 6.03 3.64 -8.87
N ASN A 93 5.51 2.64 -9.56
CA ASN A 93 6.26 1.84 -10.53
C ASN A 93 6.15 2.40 -11.96
N CYS A 94 5.59 3.62 -12.12
CA CYS A 94 5.40 4.34 -13.37
C CYS A 94 6.16 5.66 -13.36
N LEU A 95 7.15 5.81 -14.24
CA LEU A 95 7.96 7.03 -14.33
C LEU A 95 7.15 8.26 -14.77
N ASP A 96 6.05 8.06 -15.48
CA ASP A 96 5.22 9.14 -16.01
C ASP A 96 4.23 9.72 -14.99
N SER A 97 4.07 9.07 -13.82
CA SER A 97 3.11 9.50 -12.79
C SER A 97 3.80 9.69 -11.45
N TYR A 98 4.16 10.94 -11.16
CA TYR A 98 4.89 11.35 -9.96
C TYR A 98 4.02 12.13 -8.96
N SER A 99 2.84 12.60 -9.38
CA SER A 99 1.95 13.39 -8.52
C SER A 99 1.14 12.49 -7.60
N LEU A 100 0.88 12.96 -6.38
CA LEU A 100 -0.07 12.36 -5.46
C LEU A 100 -0.97 13.47 -4.95
N SER A 101 -2.24 13.43 -5.35
CA SER A 101 -3.20 14.52 -5.11
C SER A 101 -4.40 14.07 -4.28
N SER A 102 -4.65 12.78 -4.15
CA SER A 102 -5.67 12.25 -3.23
C SER A 102 -5.31 10.86 -2.75
N PHE A 103 -5.90 10.43 -1.63
CA PHE A 103 -5.72 9.08 -1.09
C PHE A 103 -6.88 8.70 -0.18
N LYS A 104 -7.16 7.39 -0.12
CA LYS A 104 -8.14 6.81 0.80
C LYS A 104 -7.57 5.58 1.48
N LEU A 105 -8.21 5.18 2.57
CA LEU A 105 -7.94 3.90 3.21
C LEU A 105 -8.27 2.76 2.25
N LEU A 106 -7.38 1.77 2.20
CA LEU A 106 -7.63 0.56 1.44
C LEU A 106 -8.19 -0.50 2.39
N LYS A 107 -9.42 -0.92 2.16
CA LYS A 107 -10.04 -1.97 2.96
C LYS A 107 -9.34 -3.29 2.66
N VAL A 108 -8.90 -3.99 3.72
CA VAL A 108 -8.34 -5.33 3.63
C VAL A 108 -9.21 -6.20 4.53
N ASP A 109 -10.21 -6.82 3.94
CA ASP A 109 -11.35 -7.39 4.63
C ASP A 109 -11.53 -8.88 4.32
N SER A 110 -10.46 -9.69 4.41
CA SER A 110 -10.59 -11.16 4.42
C SER A 110 -9.29 -11.83 4.85
N ALA A 111 -9.39 -12.96 5.57
CA ALA A 111 -8.26 -13.86 5.78
C ALA A 111 -7.92 -14.63 4.49
N ASP A 112 -8.95 -15.03 3.75
CA ASP A 112 -8.84 -15.78 2.51
C ASP A 112 -8.93 -14.85 1.30
N HIS A 113 -8.26 -15.20 0.21
CA HIS A 113 -8.19 -14.39 -1.00
C HIS A 113 -8.61 -15.22 -2.20
N LYS A 114 -9.57 -14.71 -2.97
CA LYS A 114 -10.01 -15.34 -4.21
C LYS A 114 -10.30 -14.31 -5.30
N LEU A 115 -9.66 -14.48 -6.46
CA LEU A 115 -9.80 -13.60 -7.63
C LEU A 115 -10.03 -14.43 -8.90
N HIS A 116 -10.99 -14.00 -9.71
CA HIS A 116 -11.17 -14.49 -11.07
C HIS A 116 -10.80 -13.41 -12.07
N LEU A 117 -9.95 -13.73 -13.04
CA LEU A 117 -9.62 -12.88 -14.18
C LEU A 117 -10.21 -13.48 -15.45
N PHE A 118 -10.75 -12.62 -16.31
CA PHE A 118 -11.40 -13.03 -17.56
C PHE A 118 -10.79 -12.28 -18.75
N GLU A 119 -10.62 -13.02 -19.86
CA GLU A 119 -10.03 -12.52 -21.10
C GLU A 119 -10.91 -11.45 -21.78
N ASN A 120 -12.25 -11.60 -21.69
CA ASN A 120 -13.21 -10.67 -22.29
C ASN A 120 -14.00 -9.92 -21.22
N ALA A 121 -14.68 -8.85 -21.65
CA ALA A 121 -15.59 -8.11 -20.78
C ALA A 121 -16.79 -8.98 -20.36
N VAL A 122 -17.51 -8.56 -19.32
CA VAL A 122 -18.75 -9.21 -18.84
C VAL A 122 -18.56 -10.68 -18.47
N PHE A 123 -17.35 -11.05 -18.01
CA PHE A 123 -16.98 -12.38 -17.51
C PHE A 123 -16.96 -13.49 -18.55
N GLU A 124 -16.60 -13.16 -19.79
CA GLU A 124 -16.52 -14.10 -20.91
C GLU A 124 -15.08 -14.49 -21.26
N GLY A 125 -14.94 -15.52 -22.11
CA GLY A 125 -13.66 -16.01 -22.61
C GLY A 125 -12.93 -16.92 -21.61
N ARG A 126 -11.61 -17.03 -21.75
CA ARG A 126 -10.80 -17.80 -20.80
C ARG A 126 -10.84 -17.14 -19.42
N MET A 127 -10.90 -17.99 -18.39
CA MET A 127 -10.88 -17.56 -17.00
C MET A 127 -9.69 -18.18 -16.26
N MET A 128 -9.06 -17.38 -15.42
CA MET A 128 -8.03 -17.79 -14.47
C MET A 128 -8.54 -17.54 -13.05
N GLU A 129 -8.52 -18.59 -12.23
CA GLU A 129 -8.81 -18.51 -10.80
C GLU A 129 -7.49 -18.45 -10.00
N ILE A 130 -7.39 -17.50 -9.08
CA ILE A 130 -6.27 -17.34 -8.16
C ILE A 130 -6.82 -17.42 -6.74
N VAL A 131 -6.33 -18.36 -5.95
CA VAL A 131 -6.73 -18.58 -4.56
C VAL A 131 -5.50 -18.54 -3.69
N ASP A 132 -5.47 -17.64 -2.70
CA ASP A 132 -4.43 -17.55 -1.67
C ASP A 132 -2.98 -17.62 -2.17
N ASP A 133 -2.73 -17.09 -3.37
CA ASP A 133 -1.39 -17.02 -3.96
C ASP A 133 -1.14 -15.66 -4.65
N ASP A 134 0.14 -15.29 -4.77
CA ASP A 134 0.57 -14.12 -5.54
C ASP A 134 1.16 -14.60 -6.89
N VAL A 135 0.74 -13.98 -7.98
CA VAL A 135 1.09 -14.38 -9.34
C VAL A 135 2.02 -13.33 -9.96
N PRO A 136 3.36 -13.53 -9.94
CA PRO A 136 4.31 -12.59 -10.53
C PRO A 136 4.29 -12.62 -12.06
N SER A 137 3.68 -13.64 -12.68
CA SER A 137 3.48 -13.71 -14.14
C SER A 137 2.30 -14.63 -14.45
N ILE A 138 1.21 -14.08 -14.97
CA ILE A 138 0.03 -14.88 -15.38
C ILE A 138 0.33 -15.78 -16.58
N TRP A 139 1.37 -15.45 -17.35
CA TRP A 139 1.89 -16.28 -18.44
C TRP A 139 2.37 -17.66 -17.96
N ALA A 140 2.88 -17.74 -16.72
CA ALA A 140 3.31 -19.01 -16.13
C ALA A 140 2.16 -20.00 -15.94
N TYR A 141 0.92 -19.49 -15.95
CA TYR A 141 -0.31 -20.26 -15.80
C TYR A 141 -1.07 -20.41 -17.14
N GLY A 142 -0.43 -20.10 -18.27
CA GLY A 142 -1.03 -20.22 -19.60
C GLY A 142 -2.05 -19.14 -19.94
N PHE A 143 -2.18 -18.11 -19.09
CA PHE A 143 -2.99 -16.92 -19.39
C PHE A 143 -2.22 -15.93 -20.25
N GLN A 144 -2.93 -15.07 -20.99
CA GLN A 144 -2.32 -14.00 -21.78
C GLN A 144 -2.38 -12.67 -21.02
N ASP A 145 -1.73 -11.63 -21.53
CA ASP A 145 -1.74 -10.30 -20.91
C ASP A 145 -3.08 -9.57 -21.00
N ARG A 146 -4.04 -10.08 -21.78
CA ARG A 146 -5.37 -9.50 -21.92
C ARG A 146 -6.29 -9.91 -20.76
N VAL A 147 -6.67 -8.94 -19.93
CA VAL A 147 -7.68 -9.08 -18.87
C VAL A 147 -8.70 -7.96 -19.01
N ALA A 148 -9.94 -8.32 -19.35
CA ALA A 148 -10.99 -7.35 -19.68
C ALA A 148 -12.15 -7.31 -18.68
N SER A 149 -12.32 -8.34 -17.84
CA SER A 149 -13.17 -8.30 -16.65
C SER A 149 -12.58 -9.12 -15.51
N ALA A 150 -13.01 -8.86 -14.28
CA ALA A 150 -12.50 -9.53 -13.08
C ALA A 150 -13.58 -9.63 -12.00
N LYS A 151 -13.48 -10.65 -11.14
CA LYS A 151 -14.29 -10.79 -9.92
C LYS A 151 -13.38 -10.97 -8.72
N ALA A 152 -13.29 -9.97 -7.87
CA ALA A 152 -12.64 -10.07 -6.58
C ALA A 152 -13.65 -10.66 -5.60
N ILE A 153 -13.62 -11.99 -5.46
CA ILE A 153 -14.57 -12.73 -4.64
C ILE A 153 -14.25 -12.53 -3.17
N ASN A 154 -12.98 -12.68 -2.77
CA ASN A 154 -12.52 -12.46 -1.41
C ASN A 154 -11.17 -11.73 -1.41
N GLY A 155 -10.96 -10.91 -0.38
CA GLY A 155 -9.74 -10.16 -0.16
C GLY A 155 -9.49 -9.04 -1.17
N THR A 156 -8.42 -8.30 -0.92
CA THR A 156 -8.02 -7.13 -1.73
C THR A 156 -6.80 -7.47 -2.56
N TRP A 157 -6.83 -7.10 -3.84
CA TRP A 157 -5.79 -7.45 -4.79
C TRP A 157 -5.25 -6.23 -5.52
N VAL A 158 -4.02 -6.35 -6.02
CA VAL A 158 -3.41 -5.35 -6.90
C VAL A 158 -2.94 -6.06 -8.17
N GLY A 159 -3.52 -5.66 -9.30
CA GLY A 159 -3.04 -6.03 -10.62
C GLY A 159 -2.00 -5.04 -11.14
N TYR A 160 -1.08 -5.54 -11.94
CA TYR A 160 0.01 -4.79 -12.53
C TYR A 160 0.07 -5.04 -14.03
N MET A 161 0.33 -3.97 -14.79
CA MET A 161 0.41 -4.04 -16.25
C MET A 161 1.52 -4.98 -16.76
N TYR A 162 2.63 -5.11 -16.03
CA TYR A 162 3.78 -5.92 -16.42
C TYR A 162 4.09 -7.05 -15.41
N PRO A 163 4.82 -8.09 -15.83
CA PRO A 163 5.27 -9.15 -14.93
C PRO A 163 6.20 -8.62 -13.83
N GLY A 164 6.17 -9.29 -12.68
CA GLY A 164 6.99 -8.99 -11.51
C GLY A 164 6.53 -7.77 -10.73
N TYR A 165 5.23 -7.46 -10.74
CA TYR A 165 4.61 -6.36 -10.01
C TYR A 165 5.09 -4.98 -10.45
N ARG A 166 5.18 -4.76 -11.77
CA ARG A 166 5.73 -3.54 -12.38
C ARG A 166 4.71 -2.80 -13.24
N GLY A 167 4.96 -1.51 -13.46
CA GLY A 167 4.07 -0.64 -14.23
C GLY A 167 2.84 -0.20 -13.44
N PRO A 168 1.80 0.31 -14.14
CA PRO A 168 0.59 0.81 -13.51
C PRO A 168 -0.06 -0.22 -12.59
N GLN A 169 -0.56 0.26 -11.45
CA GLN A 169 -1.23 -0.56 -10.44
C GLN A 169 -2.74 -0.35 -10.53
N TYR A 170 -3.50 -1.42 -10.32
CA TYR A 170 -4.96 -1.42 -10.32
C TYR A 170 -5.47 -2.18 -9.10
N VAL A 171 -6.19 -1.49 -8.22
CA VAL A 171 -6.76 -2.10 -7.01
C VAL A 171 -8.08 -2.79 -7.35
N PHE A 172 -8.22 -4.04 -6.89
CA PHE A 172 -9.47 -4.78 -6.88
C PHE A 172 -9.91 -4.99 -5.43
N GLU A 173 -10.84 -4.14 -4.98
CA GLU A 173 -11.61 -4.38 -3.76
C GLU A 173 -12.72 -5.42 -4.07
N HIS A 174 -13.31 -6.03 -3.02
CA HIS A 174 -14.38 -7.01 -3.18
C HIS A 174 -15.48 -6.52 -4.14
N GLY A 175 -15.74 -7.28 -5.20
CA GLY A 175 -16.77 -6.95 -6.18
C GLY A 175 -16.55 -7.49 -7.59
N ASP A 176 -17.51 -7.14 -8.44
CA ASP A 176 -17.61 -7.55 -9.84
C ASP A 176 -17.22 -6.38 -10.76
N PHE A 177 -16.20 -6.58 -11.58
CA PHE A 177 -15.69 -5.60 -12.54
C PHE A 177 -15.92 -6.11 -13.96
N LYS A 178 -16.95 -5.58 -14.64
CA LYS A 178 -17.40 -6.07 -15.94
C LYS A 178 -16.56 -5.55 -17.10
N HIS A 179 -15.82 -4.47 -16.89
CA HIS A 179 -14.98 -3.85 -17.90
C HIS A 179 -13.70 -3.27 -17.28
N TRP A 180 -12.61 -3.18 -18.05
CA TRP A 180 -11.32 -2.68 -17.54
C TRP A 180 -11.33 -1.22 -17.07
N ASN A 181 -12.34 -0.47 -17.48
CA ASN A 181 -12.56 0.89 -17.00
C ASN A 181 -13.02 0.92 -15.54
N ASP A 182 -13.63 -0.16 -15.04
CA ASP A 182 -14.20 -0.24 -13.69
C ASP A 182 -13.09 -0.21 -12.61
N TRP A 183 -11.88 -0.68 -12.93
CA TRP A 183 -10.69 -0.57 -12.07
C TRP A 183 -9.74 0.55 -12.50
N GLY A 184 -10.16 1.43 -13.41
CA GLY A 184 -9.39 2.61 -13.83
C GLY A 184 -8.25 2.34 -14.80
N ALA A 185 -8.26 1.22 -15.53
CA ALA A 185 -7.30 0.98 -16.61
C ALA A 185 -7.77 1.60 -17.94
N ASN A 186 -6.83 2.03 -18.77
CA ASN A 186 -7.11 2.55 -20.12
C ASN A 186 -7.08 1.45 -21.20
N ALA A 187 -6.53 0.28 -20.86
CA ALA A 187 -6.42 -0.88 -21.73
C ALA A 187 -6.58 -2.16 -20.89
N PRO A 188 -7.09 -3.26 -21.47
CA PRO A 188 -7.29 -4.53 -20.76
C PRO A 188 -5.97 -5.30 -20.60
N GLN A 189 -4.95 -4.69 -20.00
CA GLN A 189 -3.63 -5.30 -19.84
C GLN A 189 -3.26 -5.48 -18.38
N ILE A 190 -3.12 -6.74 -17.95
CA ILE A 190 -2.62 -7.15 -16.63
C ILE A 190 -1.71 -8.35 -16.86
N GLN A 191 -0.56 -8.40 -16.20
CA GLN A 191 0.41 -9.48 -16.37
C GLN A 191 0.91 -10.07 -15.05
N SER A 192 0.69 -9.38 -13.94
CA SER A 192 0.94 -9.93 -12.60
C SER A 192 -0.07 -9.39 -11.61
N VAL A 193 -0.36 -10.16 -10.57
CA VAL A 193 -1.32 -9.82 -9.53
C VAL A 193 -0.81 -10.31 -8.19
N ARG A 194 -0.99 -9.53 -7.13
CA ARG A 194 -0.68 -9.96 -5.76
C ARG A 194 -1.81 -9.59 -4.80
N ARG A 195 -1.84 -10.26 -3.66
CA ARG A 195 -2.72 -9.92 -2.55
C ARG A 195 -2.18 -8.70 -1.79
N VAL A 196 -3.08 -7.86 -1.30
CA VAL A 196 -2.75 -6.82 -0.31
C VAL A 196 -2.94 -7.43 1.06
N ARG A 197 -1.89 -7.42 1.88
CA ARG A 197 -1.94 -7.91 3.26
C ARG A 197 -1.51 -6.79 4.18
N ASP A 198 -2.17 -6.68 5.32
CA ASP A 198 -1.88 -5.67 6.35
C ASP A 198 -0.45 -5.84 6.93
N MET A 199 0.09 -7.06 6.87
CA MET A 199 1.47 -7.35 7.28
C MET A 199 2.43 -7.30 6.09
N GLN A 200 3.41 -6.38 6.16
CA GLN A 200 4.54 -6.24 5.24
C GLN A 200 5.22 -7.59 4.98
N TRP A 201 5.02 -8.17 3.79
CA TRP A 201 5.81 -9.31 3.31
C TRP A 201 6.64 -9.01 2.05
N HIS A 202 6.39 -7.88 1.37
CA HIS A 202 7.20 -7.47 0.22
C HIS A 202 8.36 -6.57 0.64
N LYS A 203 9.57 -7.16 0.69
CA LYS A 203 10.84 -6.44 0.95
C LYS A 203 11.26 -5.47 -0.17
N ARG A 204 10.49 -5.35 -1.25
CA ARG A 204 10.80 -4.48 -2.40
C ARG A 204 9.83 -3.30 -2.41
N GLY A 205 10.35 -2.13 -2.02
CA GLY A 205 9.61 -0.86 -2.07
C GLY A 205 9.67 -0.07 -0.76
N CYS A 206 9.78 -0.75 0.38
CA CYS A 206 9.85 -0.10 1.69
C CYS A 206 11.32 0.05 2.12
N TYR A 207 11.80 1.28 2.29
CA TYR A 207 13.07 1.49 2.98
C TYR A 207 12.83 1.19 4.47
N ILE A 208 13.38 0.09 4.96
CA ILE A 208 13.41 -0.17 6.40
C ILE A 208 14.68 0.50 6.88
N ALA A 209 14.57 1.60 7.64
CA ALA A 209 15.72 2.18 8.31
C ALA A 209 16.39 1.07 9.14
N THR A 210 17.66 0.80 8.88
CA THR A 210 18.42 -0.16 9.67
C THR A 210 18.51 0.41 11.09
N THR A 211 17.93 -0.30 12.06
CA THR A 211 18.19 -0.01 13.47
C THR A 211 19.71 0.00 13.69
N PRO A 212 20.29 1.05 14.30
CA PRO A 212 21.72 1.07 14.56
C PRO A 212 22.07 -0.14 15.43
N THR A 213 22.92 -1.00 14.89
CA THR A 213 23.47 -2.16 15.61
C THR A 213 24.06 -1.67 16.92
N PRO A 214 23.66 -2.22 18.08
CA PRO A 214 24.32 -1.89 19.33
C PRO A 214 25.82 -2.23 19.20
N PRO A 215 26.72 -1.42 19.79
CA PRO A 215 28.14 -1.71 19.74
C PRO A 215 28.40 -3.11 20.32
N ASN A 216 29.18 -3.89 19.58
CA ASN A 216 29.55 -5.26 19.96
C ASN A 216 30.15 -5.24 21.39
N PRO A 217 29.75 -6.16 22.29
CA PRO A 217 30.40 -6.28 23.60
C PRO A 217 31.91 -6.45 23.42
N ALA A 218 32.70 -5.73 24.22
CA ALA A 218 34.15 -5.82 24.18
C ALA A 218 34.60 -7.30 24.30
N PRO A 219 35.66 -7.72 23.58
CA PRO A 219 36.19 -9.07 23.69
C PRO A 219 36.51 -9.39 25.16
N ALA A 220 36.08 -10.56 25.63
CA ALA A 220 36.42 -11.01 26.98
C ALA A 220 37.95 -11.04 27.16
N PRO A 221 38.48 -10.61 28.31
CA PRO A 221 39.92 -10.65 28.56
C PRO A 221 40.43 -12.10 28.45
N ALA A 222 41.56 -12.26 27.75
CA ALA A 222 42.17 -13.56 27.51
C ALA A 222 42.45 -14.30 28.84
N PRO A 223 42.21 -15.61 28.92
CA PRO A 223 42.51 -16.39 30.12
C PRO A 223 44.00 -16.32 30.41
N ALA A 224 44.33 -16.15 31.70
CA ALA A 224 45.71 -16.03 32.17
C ALA A 224 46.53 -17.27 31.76
N PRO A 225 47.78 -17.09 31.29
CA PRO A 225 48.63 -18.21 30.92
C PRO A 225 48.87 -19.12 32.13
N CYS A 226 48.72 -20.44 31.91
CA CYS A 226 48.99 -21.44 32.94
C CYS A 226 50.42 -21.29 33.50
N PRO A 227 50.61 -21.42 34.82
CA PRO A 227 51.94 -21.38 35.41
C PRO A 227 52.78 -22.54 34.88
N GLN A 228 53.90 -22.21 34.23
CA GLN A 228 54.87 -23.20 33.78
C GLN A 228 55.49 -23.91 34.98
N SER A 229 55.47 -25.23 34.97
CA SER A 229 56.17 -26.08 35.93
C SER A 229 57.68 -25.83 35.81
N LYS A 230 58.32 -25.41 36.90
CA LYS A 230 59.78 -25.30 36.98
C LYS A 230 60.44 -26.68 36.78
N PRO A 231 61.57 -26.78 36.07
CA PRO A 231 62.35 -28.01 36.06
C PRO A 231 62.94 -28.25 37.45
N ASN A 232 62.82 -29.48 37.94
CA ASN A 232 63.46 -29.91 39.18
C ASN A 232 64.99 -30.06 38.98
N PRO A 233 65.80 -29.88 40.05
CA PRO A 233 67.26 -29.77 39.98
C PRO A 233 67.98 -31.06 39.57
#